data_AF-A0A847BMW7-F1
#
_entry.id   AF-A0A847BMW7-F1
#
_cell.length_a   1.000
_cell.length_b   1.000
_cell.length_c   1.000
_cell.angle_alpha   90.00
_cell.angle_beta   90.00
_cell.angle_gamma   90.00
#
_symmetry.space_group_name_H-M   'P 1'
#
loop_
_entity.id
_entity.type
_entity.pdbx_description
1 polymer ?
#
loop_
_entity_poly.entity_id
_entity_poly.type
_entity_poly.pdbx_seq_one_letter_code
_entity_poly.pdbx_strand_id
1 'polypeptide(L)'
;MLNNELDMAFNYEPVLFGEIKDGTGETMNPDTVMYQILLKATDQDKRLGDTLVRLGEKEKLFNERICWENNIVQTVTSNGGVYRGTEKTRVSCEDIINAQTFPQDYDFVDRTRGKVQYVCGMSVPPVMIKRIVERLIESGLYDYEFKYM
;
A
#
# COMPACT_ATOMS: atom_id res chain seq x y z
N MET A 1 28.57 29.62 1.38
CA MET A 1 27.89 29.27 0.11
C MET A 1 26.74 28.36 0.48
N LEU A 2 25.49 28.74 0.23
CA LEU A 2 24.37 27.80 0.33
C LEU A 2 24.61 26.70 -0.70
N ASN A 3 24.62 25.45 -0.26
CA ASN A 3 24.67 24.31 -1.16
C ASN A 3 23.29 24.25 -1.82
N ASN A 4 23.15 24.77 -3.04
CA ASN A 4 21.86 24.90 -3.76
C ASN A 4 21.29 23.56 -4.25
N GLU A 5 21.84 22.43 -3.85
CA GLU A 5 21.36 21.10 -4.22
C GLU A 5 20.49 20.54 -3.10
N LEU A 6 19.17 20.52 -3.33
CA LEU A 6 18.20 19.85 -2.49
C LEU A 6 18.23 18.35 -2.78
N ASP A 7 18.65 17.54 -1.81
CA ASP A 7 18.60 16.08 -1.91
C ASP A 7 17.19 15.55 -1.64
N MET A 8 16.55 15.03 -2.68
CA MET A 8 15.23 14.39 -2.65
C MET A 8 15.31 12.88 -2.91
N ALA A 9 16.49 12.28 -2.73
CA ALA A 9 16.64 10.84 -2.79
C ALA A 9 16.09 10.22 -1.50
N PHE A 10 14.96 9.52 -1.62
CA PHE A 10 14.32 8.81 -0.50
C PHE A 10 14.61 7.31 -0.57
N ASN A 11 15.89 6.94 -0.55
CA ASN A 11 16.38 5.56 -0.68
C ASN A 11 16.39 4.82 0.66
N TYR A 12 15.24 4.76 1.33
CA TYR A 12 15.11 4.03 2.60
C TYR A 12 15.01 2.52 2.37
N GLU A 13 15.39 1.76 3.39
CA GLU A 13 15.14 0.32 3.41
C GLU A 13 13.67 0.01 3.17
N PRO A 14 13.35 -0.93 2.27
CA PRO A 14 11.97 -1.31 2.03
C PRO A 14 11.34 -1.96 3.26
N VAL A 15 10.06 -1.65 3.48
CA VAL A 15 9.26 -2.29 4.53
C VAL A 15 8.45 -3.42 3.90
N LEU A 16 8.59 -4.62 4.46
CA LEU A 16 7.91 -5.82 3.97
C LEU A 16 6.47 -5.85 4.47
N PHE A 17 5.58 -6.48 3.69
CA PHE A 17 4.18 -6.63 4.08
C PHE A 17 4.04 -7.36 5.43
N GLY A 18 4.88 -8.37 5.70
CA GLY A 18 4.86 -9.11 6.96
C GLY A 18 5.16 -8.25 8.19
N GLU A 19 5.84 -7.12 8.04
CA GLU A 19 6.15 -6.19 9.13
C GLU A 19 4.99 -5.25 9.45
N ILE A 20 4.10 -5.01 8.48
CA ILE A 20 2.99 -4.06 8.60
C ILE A 20 1.61 -4.71 8.59
N LYS A 21 1.53 -6.02 8.28
CA LYS A 21 0.29 -6.78 8.23
C LYS A 21 -0.35 -6.79 9.61
N ASP A 22 -1.60 -6.35 9.69
CA ASP A 22 -2.32 -6.25 10.96
C ASP A 22 -3.82 -6.47 10.79
N GLY A 23 -4.49 -6.86 11.86
CA GLY A 23 -5.91 -7.22 11.86
C GLY A 23 -6.23 -8.48 11.05
N THR A 24 -7.53 -8.77 10.95
CA THR A 24 -8.05 -9.95 10.26
C THR A 24 -8.48 -9.58 8.84
N GLY A 25 -7.96 -10.30 7.85
CA GLY A 25 -8.37 -10.12 6.46
C GLY A 25 -9.85 -10.44 6.22
N GLU A 26 -10.47 -9.73 5.29
CA GLU A 26 -11.88 -9.93 4.95
C GLU A 26 -12.04 -11.20 4.09
N THR A 27 -12.83 -12.16 4.58
CA THR A 27 -13.13 -13.42 3.89
C THR A 27 -13.74 -13.15 2.51
N MET A 28 -13.27 -13.89 1.51
CA MET A 28 -13.81 -13.80 0.16
C MET A 28 -14.93 -14.81 -0.05
N ASN A 29 -15.91 -14.46 -0.88
CA ASN A 29 -16.94 -15.40 -1.31
C ASN A 29 -16.29 -16.52 -2.16
N PRO A 30 -16.41 -17.80 -1.74
CA PRO A 30 -15.81 -18.93 -2.45
C PRO A 30 -16.23 -19.09 -3.91
N ASP A 31 -17.44 -18.65 -4.27
CA ASP A 31 -17.98 -18.81 -5.62
C ASP A 31 -17.46 -17.76 -6.61
N THR A 32 -16.64 -16.81 -6.14
CA THR A 32 -16.09 -15.76 -7.00
C THR A 32 -14.87 -16.24 -7.79
N VAL A 33 -14.83 -15.86 -9.07
CA VAL A 33 -13.67 -16.14 -9.95
C VAL A 33 -12.36 -15.65 -9.34
N MET A 34 -12.38 -14.49 -8.67
CA MET A 34 -11.20 -13.88 -8.07
C MET A 34 -10.64 -14.74 -6.94
N TYR A 35 -11.51 -15.30 -6.10
CA TYR A 35 -11.10 -16.22 -5.05
C TYR A 35 -10.51 -17.51 -5.64
N GLN A 36 -11.15 -18.07 -6.67
CA GLN A 36 -10.65 -19.27 -7.36
C GLN A 36 -9.27 -19.06 -8.00
N ILE A 37 -8.98 -17.86 -8.51
CA ILE A 37 -7.65 -17.50 -8.99
C ILE A 37 -6.68 -17.34 -7.82
N LEU A 38 -7.07 -16.65 -6.75
CA LEU A 38 -6.23 -16.43 -5.56
C LEU A 38 -5.78 -17.74 -4.91
N LEU A 39 -6.66 -18.75 -4.84
CA LEU A 39 -6.34 -20.09 -4.34
C LEU A 39 -5.19 -20.76 -5.11
N LYS A 40 -5.04 -20.45 -6.41
CA LYS A 40 -3.97 -20.99 -7.27
C LYS A 40 -2.68 -20.16 -7.24
N ALA A 41 -2.72 -18.98 -6.61
CA ALA A 41 -1.59 -18.07 -6.57
C ALA A 41 -0.47 -18.58 -5.65
N THR A 42 0.77 -18.34 -6.08
CA THR A 42 2.03 -18.65 -5.41
C THR A 42 2.76 -17.35 -5.07
N ASP A 43 3.76 -17.41 -4.19
CA ASP A 43 4.56 -16.25 -3.75
C ASP A 43 5.31 -15.53 -4.89
N GLN A 44 5.45 -16.18 -6.05
CA GLN A 44 5.96 -15.58 -7.28
C GLN A 44 4.93 -14.69 -8.00
N ASP A 45 3.63 -14.90 -7.77
CA ASP A 45 2.56 -14.15 -8.41
C ASP A 45 2.27 -12.88 -7.59
N LYS A 46 2.56 -11.71 -8.16
CA LYS A 46 2.29 -10.42 -7.48
C LYS A 46 0.88 -9.91 -7.78
N ARG A 47 0.24 -10.42 -8.83
CA ARG A 47 -1.11 -10.04 -9.26
C ARG A 47 -1.94 -11.29 -9.53
N LEU A 48 -3.26 -11.21 -9.42
CA LEU A 48 -4.13 -12.29 -9.94
C LEU A 48 -3.92 -12.50 -11.45
N GLY A 49 -3.55 -11.45 -12.18
CA GLY A 49 -3.15 -11.54 -13.58
C GLY A 49 -1.88 -12.38 -13.80
N ASP A 50 -0.91 -12.33 -12.89
CA ASP A 50 0.33 -13.13 -12.98
C ASP A 50 0.00 -14.62 -12.82
N THR A 51 -0.89 -14.94 -11.87
CA THR A 51 -1.42 -16.30 -11.68
C THR A 51 -2.08 -16.82 -12.96
N LEU A 52 -2.87 -15.99 -13.64
CA LEU A 52 -3.52 -16.37 -14.90
C LEU A 52 -2.49 -16.65 -16.00
N VAL A 53 -1.55 -15.74 -16.21
CA VAL A 53 -0.49 -15.90 -17.22
C VAL A 53 0.32 -17.17 -16.97
N ARG A 54 0.70 -17.43 -15.71
CA ARG A 54 1.42 -18.65 -15.32
C ARG A 54 0.61 -19.92 -15.61
N LEU A 55 -0.72 -19.85 -15.55
CA LEU A 55 -1.63 -20.95 -15.88
C LEU A 55 -1.95 -21.07 -17.38
N GLY A 56 -1.33 -20.25 -18.24
CA GLY A 56 -1.54 -20.26 -19.69
C GLY A 56 -2.76 -19.47 -20.17
N GLU A 57 -3.36 -18.66 -19.30
CA GLU A 57 -4.50 -17.80 -19.63
C GLU A 57 -4.07 -16.42 -20.15
N LYS A 58 -5.00 -15.71 -20.81
CA LYS A 58 -4.77 -14.33 -21.25
C LYS A 58 -4.55 -13.40 -20.05
N GLU A 59 -3.56 -12.52 -20.16
CA GLU A 59 -3.32 -11.47 -19.17
C GLU A 59 -4.54 -10.53 -19.04
N LYS A 60 -5.00 -10.37 -17.80
CA LYS A 60 -6.10 -9.49 -17.38
C LYS A 60 -5.94 -9.21 -15.88
N LEU A 61 -6.89 -8.49 -15.27
CA LEU A 61 -6.88 -8.18 -13.83
C LEU A 61 -5.67 -7.32 -13.40
N PHE A 62 -5.35 -6.32 -14.22
CA PHE A 62 -4.19 -5.44 -14.03
C PHE A 62 -4.19 -4.64 -12.74
N ASN A 63 -5.30 -4.56 -11.99
CA ASN A 63 -5.43 -3.85 -10.71
C ASN A 63 -5.61 -4.80 -9.51
N GLU A 64 -5.57 -6.11 -9.73
CA GLU A 64 -5.76 -7.12 -8.67
C GLU A 64 -4.41 -7.56 -8.11
N ARG A 65 -4.04 -7.04 -6.93
CA ARG A 65 -2.72 -7.17 -6.28
C ARG A 65 -2.72 -8.26 -5.22
N ILE A 66 -1.60 -8.97 -5.09
CA ILE A 66 -1.39 -9.99 -4.05
C ILE A 66 -0.20 -9.57 -3.19
N CYS A 67 -0.45 -9.46 -1.89
CA CYS A 67 0.55 -9.15 -0.88
C CYS A 67 1.06 -10.45 -0.25
N TRP A 68 2.38 -10.61 -0.23
CA TRP A 68 3.08 -11.73 0.41
C TRP A 68 4.00 -11.18 1.48
N GLU A 69 4.19 -11.90 2.57
CA GLU A 69 4.89 -11.43 3.77
C GLU A 69 6.29 -10.91 3.47
N ASN A 70 7.02 -11.58 2.57
CA ASN A 70 8.39 -11.24 2.20
C ASN A 70 8.48 -10.24 1.03
N ASN A 71 7.36 -9.68 0.59
CA ASN A 71 7.31 -8.70 -0.50
C ASN A 71 6.88 -7.33 0.03
N ILE A 72 7.30 -6.28 -0.69
CA ILE A 72 6.81 -4.93 -0.48
C ILE A 72 5.38 -4.85 -1.01
N VAL A 73 4.49 -4.16 -0.29
CA VAL A 73 3.14 -3.88 -0.76
C VAL A 73 3.19 -3.07 -2.05
N GLN A 74 2.57 -3.59 -3.09
CA GLN A 74 2.44 -2.88 -4.37
C GLN A 74 1.55 -1.63 -4.21
N THR A 75 1.62 -0.70 -5.17
CA THR A 75 0.78 0.50 -5.18
C THR A 75 -0.69 0.17 -4.93
N VAL A 76 -1.22 0.68 -3.82
CA VAL A 76 -2.65 0.61 -3.49
C VAL A 76 -3.36 1.60 -4.40
N THR A 77 -4.19 1.10 -5.30
CA THR A 77 -5.03 1.92 -6.18
C THR A 77 -6.34 2.27 -5.48
N SER A 78 -6.97 3.37 -5.88
CA SER A 78 -8.26 3.83 -5.33
C SER A 78 -9.42 2.85 -5.53
N ASN A 79 -9.27 1.90 -6.46
CA ASN A 79 -10.18 0.78 -6.67
C ASN A 79 -9.39 -0.44 -7.22
N GLY A 80 -9.98 -1.63 -7.13
CA GLY A 80 -9.33 -2.91 -7.43
C GLY A 80 -9.13 -3.77 -6.18
N GLY A 81 -8.86 -5.06 -6.35
CA GLY A 81 -8.60 -5.96 -5.21
C GLY A 81 -7.16 -5.91 -4.72
N VAL A 82 -7.01 -5.90 -3.40
CA VAL A 82 -5.74 -6.16 -2.71
C VAL A 82 -5.97 -7.36 -1.80
N TYR A 83 -5.11 -8.38 -1.95
CA TYR A 83 -5.32 -9.70 -1.35
C TYR A 83 -4.13 -10.11 -0.49
N ARG A 84 -4.39 -10.84 0.60
CA ARG A 84 -3.36 -11.56 1.33
C ARG A 84 -3.11 -12.89 0.64
N GLY A 85 -1.88 -13.09 0.17
CA GLY A 85 -1.50 -14.28 -0.59
C GLY A 85 -1.49 -15.55 0.25
N THR A 86 -1.09 -15.46 1.52
CA THR A 86 -0.99 -16.61 2.44
C THR A 86 -2.36 -17.05 2.95
N GLU A 87 -3.16 -16.12 3.47
CA GLU A 87 -4.49 -16.41 4.04
C GLU A 87 -5.60 -16.54 2.99
N LYS A 88 -5.33 -16.14 1.75
CA LYS A 88 -6.32 -16.15 0.65
C LYS A 88 -7.55 -15.29 0.95
N THR A 89 -7.35 -14.17 1.65
CA THR A 89 -8.39 -13.18 1.97
C THR A 89 -8.16 -11.87 1.23
N ARG A 90 -9.10 -10.94 1.33
CA ARG A 90 -8.77 -9.52 1.11
C ARG A 90 -7.92 -9.01 2.28
N VAL A 91 -7.17 -7.94 2.05
CA VAL A 91 -6.47 -7.20 3.11
C VAL A 91 -7.46 -6.56 4.08
N SER A 92 -7.02 -6.30 5.32
CA SER A 92 -7.77 -5.53 6.32
C SER A 92 -7.71 -4.03 6.01
N CYS A 93 -8.47 -3.21 6.77
CA CYS A 93 -8.31 -1.75 6.72
C CYS A 93 -6.92 -1.36 7.25
N GLU A 94 -6.46 -2.03 8.31
CA GLU A 94 -5.21 -1.78 8.99
C GLU A 94 -4.01 -2.04 8.08
N ASP A 95 -4.05 -3.11 7.26
CA ASP A 95 -3.04 -3.37 6.23
C ASP A 95 -2.87 -2.18 5.27
N ILE A 96 -3.99 -1.59 4.83
CA ILE A 96 -4.00 -0.47 3.88
C ILE A 96 -3.48 0.80 4.55
N ILE A 97 -3.96 1.09 5.77
CA ILE A 97 -3.56 2.25 6.56
C ILE A 97 -2.06 2.22 6.83
N ASN A 98 -1.54 1.06 7.24
CA ASN A 98 -0.11 0.86 7.51
C ASN A 98 0.71 1.01 6.23
N ALA A 99 0.28 0.37 5.13
CA ALA A 99 0.97 0.43 3.84
C ALA A 99 1.03 1.85 3.25
N GLN A 100 0.05 2.70 3.55
CA GLN A 100 0.03 4.10 3.12
C GLN A 100 0.48 5.07 4.22
N THR A 101 0.94 4.57 5.37
CA THR A 101 1.48 5.36 6.50
C THR A 101 0.52 6.41 7.06
N PHE A 102 -0.78 6.15 6.97
CA PHE A 102 -1.79 6.99 7.60
C PHE A 102 -1.74 6.80 9.13
N PRO A 103 -2.01 7.85 9.93
CA PRO A 103 -2.24 7.70 11.35
C PRO A 103 -3.38 6.70 11.63
N GLN A 104 -3.23 5.88 12.67
CA GLN A 104 -4.22 4.85 13.01
C GLN A 104 -5.58 5.44 13.42
N ASP A 105 -5.55 6.65 13.96
CA ASP A 105 -6.68 7.46 14.41
C ASP A 105 -7.21 8.42 13.34
N TYR A 106 -6.74 8.33 12.09
CA TYR A 106 -7.26 9.15 11.00
C TYR A 106 -8.76 8.88 10.77
N ASP A 107 -9.55 9.95 10.67
CA ASP A 107 -10.99 9.88 10.42
C ASP A 107 -11.29 9.69 8.94
N PHE A 108 -11.59 8.45 8.55
CA PHE A 108 -11.99 8.10 7.18
C PHE A 108 -13.47 8.40 6.89
N VAL A 109 -14.22 9.00 7.83
CA VAL A 109 -15.69 9.22 7.83
C VAL A 109 -16.49 7.91 7.88
N ASP A 110 -16.13 6.95 7.04
CA ASP A 110 -16.61 5.57 7.04
C ASP A 110 -15.39 4.63 6.90
N ARG A 111 -15.17 3.77 7.90
CA ARG A 111 -14.05 2.82 7.95
C ARG A 111 -14.31 1.50 7.21
N THR A 112 -15.19 1.48 6.22
CA THR A 112 -15.24 0.34 5.28
C THR A 112 -13.95 0.22 4.48
N ARG A 113 -13.53 -1.02 4.19
CA ARG A 113 -12.29 -1.32 3.44
C ARG A 113 -12.20 -0.55 2.11
N GLY A 114 -13.32 -0.45 1.39
CA GLY A 114 -13.39 0.28 0.12
C GLY A 114 -13.15 1.79 0.27
N LYS A 115 -13.63 2.40 1.36
CA LYS A 115 -13.42 3.84 1.63
C LYS A 115 -12.00 4.12 2.09
N VAL A 116 -11.48 3.29 3.00
CA VAL A 116 -10.07 3.34 3.42
C VAL A 116 -9.16 3.20 2.20
N GLN A 117 -9.41 2.21 1.33
CA GLN A 117 -8.66 2.02 0.09
C GLN A 117 -8.74 3.23 -0.84
N TYR A 118 -9.93 3.80 -1.03
CA TYR A 118 -10.11 4.96 -1.89
C TYR A 118 -9.29 6.16 -1.40
N VAL A 119 -9.41 6.52 -0.11
CA VAL A 119 -8.67 7.64 0.47
C VAL A 119 -7.16 7.40 0.39
N CYS A 120 -6.72 6.22 0.85
CA CYS A 120 -5.31 5.88 0.88
C CYS A 120 -4.70 5.80 -0.53
N GLY A 121 -5.38 5.16 -1.49
CA GLY A 121 -4.89 4.98 -2.85
C GLY A 121 -4.97 6.21 -3.76
N MET A 122 -5.67 7.28 -3.33
CA MET A 122 -5.66 8.60 -4.00
C MET A 122 -4.68 9.58 -3.36
N SER A 123 -4.10 9.24 -2.20
CA SER A 123 -3.29 10.15 -1.39
C SER A 123 -1.80 9.89 -1.58
N VAL A 124 -0.98 10.87 -1.17
CA VAL A 124 0.45 10.66 -0.94
C VAL A 124 0.64 10.13 0.49
N PRO A 125 1.46 9.08 0.71
CA PRO A 125 1.74 8.59 2.05
C PRO A 125 2.21 9.72 2.99
N PRO A 126 1.61 9.91 4.18
CA PRO A 126 1.99 10.98 5.10
C PRO A 126 3.48 10.97 5.47
N VAL A 127 4.13 9.81 5.56
CA VAL A 127 5.58 9.74 5.81
C VAL A 127 6.40 10.39 4.70
N MET A 128 5.94 10.31 3.45
CA MET A 128 6.62 10.93 2.30
C MET A 128 6.50 12.46 2.37
N ILE A 129 5.31 12.96 2.70
CA ILE A 129 5.07 14.40 2.90
C ILE A 129 5.97 14.92 4.03
N LYS A 130 5.98 14.22 5.17
CA LYS A 130 6.84 14.54 6.32
C LYS A 130 8.31 14.69 5.88
N ARG A 131 8.85 13.69 5.18
CA ARG A 131 10.25 13.67 4.74
C ARG A 131 10.57 14.78 3.74
N ILE A 132 9.66 15.06 2.81
CA ILE A 132 9.81 16.19 1.88
C ILE A 132 9.93 17.51 2.65
N VAL A 133 9.03 17.74 3.62
CA VAL A 133 9.05 18.97 4.43
C VAL A 133 10.31 19.05 5.27
N GLU A 134 10.76 17.95 5.88
CA GLU A 134 12.03 17.89 6.61
C GLU A 134 13.21 18.32 5.72
N ARG A 135 13.33 17.80 4.50
CA ARG A 135 14.38 18.21 3.55
C ARG A 135 14.33 19.68 3.17
N LEU A 136 13.13 20.23 2.98
CA LEU A 136 12.95 21.64 2.67
C LEU A 136 13.41 22.54 3.82
N ILE A 137 13.10 22.17 5.07
CA ILE A 137 13.54 22.88 6.27
C ILE A 137 15.06 22.78 6.43
N GLU A 138 15.62 21.55 6.36
CA GLU A 138 17.06 21.30 6.50
C GLU A 138 17.90 22.05 5.45
N SER A 139 17.39 22.18 4.23
CA SER A 139 18.05 22.92 3.15
C SER A 139 18.01 24.44 3.33
N GLY A 140 17.19 24.96 4.25
CA GLY A 140 16.95 26.39 4.40
C GLY A 140 16.08 27.01 3.29
N LEU A 141 15.50 26.20 2.39
CA LEU A 141 14.55 26.64 1.36
C LEU A 141 13.17 26.94 1.94
N TYR A 142 12.87 26.39 3.12
CA TYR A 142 11.62 26.60 3.82
C TYR A 142 11.86 26.93 5.29
N ASP A 143 11.76 28.21 5.63
CA ASP A 143 11.91 28.72 6.99
C ASP A 143 10.55 28.73 7.68
N TYR A 144 10.14 27.57 8.22
CA TYR A 144 8.92 27.42 8.99
C TYR A 144 9.24 27.22 10.46
N GLU A 145 9.06 28.28 11.25
CA GLU A 145 9.04 28.17 12.70
C GLU A 145 7.72 27.55 13.17
N PHE A 146 7.79 26.37 13.81
CA PHE A 146 6.67 25.85 14.60
C PHE A 146 6.43 26.79 15.79
N LYS A 147 5.56 27.79 15.62
CA LYS A 147 5.23 28.77 16.68
C LYS A 147 4.38 28.22 17.83
N TYR A 148 4.03 26.94 17.80
CA TYR A 148 3.18 26.31 18.80
C TYR A 148 3.64 24.86 19.04
N MET A 149 4.58 24.69 19.97
CA MET A 149 4.77 23.45 20.73
C MET A 149 4.98 23.82 22.19
#